data_AF-A0A7S3TY93-F1
#
_entry.id   AF-A0A7S3TY93-F1
#
_cell.length_a   1.000
_cell.length_b   1.000
_cell.length_c   1.000
_cell.angle_alpha   90.00
_cell.angle_beta   90.00
_cell.angle_gamma   90.00
#
_symmetry.space_group_name_H-M   'P 1'
#
loop_
_entity.id
_entity.type
_entity.pdbx_description
1 polymer ?
#
loop_
_entity_poly.entity_id
_entity_poly.type
_entity_poly.pdbx_seq_one_letter_code
_entity_poly.pdbx_strand_id
1 'polypeptide(L)'
;WGLRFPSRDFDNDVISWIGEDATVARQNTWMVSRKLKAAKQVFIANFASDLQAQTILDYKALWDEYVDGMNAKASVTSNRAFHTAGAWVSAEANVAIVDSTQ
;
A
#
# COMPACT_ATOMS: atom_id res chain seq x y z
N TRP A 1 -0.58 25.48 11.78
CA TRP A 1 0.25 25.92 10.64
C TRP A 1 0.64 24.70 9.84
N GLY A 2 -0.15 24.40 8.81
CA GLY A 2 -0.03 23.17 8.02
C GLY A 2 1.00 23.35 6.92
N LEU A 3 2.10 22.59 6.99
CA LEU A 3 2.97 22.39 5.84
C LEU A 3 2.11 21.76 4.72
N ARG A 4 2.18 22.34 3.52
CA ARG A 4 1.60 21.68 2.34
C ARG A 4 2.35 20.37 2.14
N PHE A 5 1.63 19.29 1.85
CA PHE A 5 2.25 18.03 1.45
C PHE A 5 2.33 17.97 -0.08
N PRO A 6 3.50 17.64 -0.66
CA PRO A 6 4.80 17.52 0.02
C PRO A 6 5.35 18.88 0.46
N SER A 7 6.12 18.89 1.57
CA SER A 7 6.83 20.09 2.02
C SER A 7 7.88 20.49 0.97
N ARG A 8 8.30 21.76 0.96
CA ARG A 8 9.37 22.20 0.05
C ARG A 8 10.68 21.45 0.28
N ASP A 9 10.87 20.96 1.50
CA ASP A 9 12.06 20.24 1.96
C ASP A 9 11.79 18.74 2.16
N PHE A 10 10.73 18.19 1.53
CA PHE A 10 10.26 16.82 1.75
C PHE A 10 11.35 15.76 1.66
N ASP A 11 12.21 15.81 0.65
CA ASP A 11 13.32 14.86 0.51
C ASP A 11 14.33 14.97 1.66
N ASN A 12 14.59 16.17 2.18
CA ASN A 12 15.48 16.37 3.33
C ASN A 12 14.83 15.88 4.63
N ASP A 13 13.53 16.14 4.81
CA ASP A 13 12.74 15.66 5.94
C ASP A 13 12.76 14.12 6.00
N VAL A 14 12.51 13.48 4.85
CA VAL A 14 12.56 12.01 4.69
C VAL A 14 13.97 11.46 4.94
N ILE A 15 15.01 12.11 4.45
CA ILE A 15 16.40 11.68 4.71
C ILE A 15 16.76 11.77 6.19
N SER A 16 16.35 12.84 6.89
CA SER A 16 16.57 12.99 8.32
C SER A 16 15.89 11.85 9.08
N TRP A 17 14.63 11.59 8.76
CA TRP A 17 13.85 10.51 9.38
C TRP A 17 14.44 9.12 9.11
N ILE A 18 14.85 8.81 7.87
CA ILE A 18 15.53 7.53 7.55
C ILE A 18 16.89 7.43 8.26
N GLY A 19 17.59 8.56 8.44
CA GLY A 19 18.88 8.61 9.13
C GLY A 19 18.81 8.23 10.60
N GLU A 20 17.67 8.50 11.25
CA GLU A 20 17.42 8.19 12.67
C GLU A 20 17.08 6.70 12.90
N ASP A 21 16.36 6.05 11.97
CA ASP A 21 16.05 4.61 12.00
C ASP A 21 16.48 3.90 10.71
N ALA A 22 17.79 3.75 10.57
CA ALA A 22 18.44 3.35 9.32
C ALA A 22 18.12 1.91 8.86
N THR A 23 17.55 1.04 9.70
CA THR A 23 17.34 -0.37 9.33
C THR A 23 15.95 -0.59 8.74
N VAL A 24 14.89 -0.17 9.46
CA VAL A 24 13.51 -0.39 9.04
C VAL A 24 13.11 0.56 7.92
N ALA A 25 13.56 1.81 7.99
CA ALA A 25 13.23 2.80 6.98
C ALA A 25 13.92 2.49 5.63
N ARG A 26 15.15 1.96 5.63
CA ARG A 26 15.84 1.56 4.38
C ARG A 26 15.24 0.34 3.70
N GLN A 27 14.70 -0.62 4.46
CA GLN A 27 14.06 -1.81 3.89
C GLN A 27 12.72 -1.49 3.20
N ASN A 28 12.11 -0.37 3.57
CA ASN A 28 10.78 0.04 3.13
C ASN A 28 10.81 1.29 2.25
N THR A 29 11.97 1.84 1.92
CA THR A 29 12.08 3.02 1.05
C THR A 29 13.12 2.79 -0.04
N TRP A 30 12.85 3.34 -1.22
CA TRP A 30 13.79 3.36 -2.33
C TRP A 30 14.23 4.80 -2.58
N MET A 31 15.50 5.07 -2.30
CA MET A 31 16.11 6.39 -2.47
C MET A 31 17.09 6.38 -3.65
N VAL A 32 17.02 7.38 -4.54
CA VAL A 32 17.99 7.59 -5.63
C VAL A 32 18.43 9.05 -5.63
N SER A 33 19.74 9.30 -5.55
CA SER A 33 20.31 10.65 -5.56
C SER A 33 19.65 11.58 -4.53
N ARG A 34 19.47 11.11 -3.30
CA ARG A 34 18.79 11.83 -2.20
C ARG A 34 17.30 12.16 -2.45
N LYS A 35 16.64 11.45 -3.38
CA LYS A 35 15.19 11.59 -3.62
C LYS A 35 14.45 10.30 -3.32
N LEU A 36 13.29 10.41 -2.69
CA LEU A 36 12.40 9.26 -2.48
C LEU A 36 11.72 8.88 -3.81
N LYS A 37 11.92 7.63 -4.24
CA LYS A 37 11.33 7.07 -5.46
C LYS A 37 10.13 6.20 -5.20
N ALA A 38 10.18 5.41 -4.12
CA ALA A 38 9.08 4.58 -3.68
C ALA A 38 9.16 4.35 -2.17
N ALA A 39 8.02 4.10 -1.55
CA ALA A 39 7.93 3.63 -0.19
C ALA A 39 6.98 2.42 -0.13
N LYS A 40 7.24 1.51 0.79
CA LYS A 40 6.44 0.34 1.10
C LYS A 40 5.91 0.49 2.51
N GLN A 41 4.62 0.24 2.70
CA GLN A 41 4.01 0.09 4.01
C GLN A 41 3.42 -1.30 4.12
N VAL A 42 3.57 -1.92 5.29
CA VAL A 42 2.97 -3.22 5.59
C VAL A 42 1.86 -3.03 6.61
N PHE A 43 0.73 -3.67 6.35
CA PHE A 43 -0.41 -3.75 7.26
C PHE A 43 -0.71 -5.21 7.55
N ILE A 44 -1.16 -5.49 8.78
CA ILE A 44 -1.54 -6.84 9.20
C ILE A 44 -3.05 -6.82 9.47
N ALA A 45 -3.78 -7.67 8.76
CA ALA A 45 -5.19 -7.94 8.99
C ALA A 45 -5.37 -9.44 9.24
N ASN A 46 -6.08 -9.78 10.31
CA ASN A 46 -6.34 -11.17 10.67
C ASN A 46 -7.74 -11.54 10.22
N PHE A 47 -7.87 -12.68 9.56
CA PHE A 47 -9.15 -13.27 9.16
C PHE A 47 -9.37 -14.57 9.94
N ALA A 48 -10.63 -14.90 10.19
CA ALA A 48 -10.98 -16.23 10.68
C ALA A 48 -10.65 -17.28 9.59
N SER A 49 -10.19 -18.46 9.99
CA SER A 49 -9.75 -19.51 9.06
C SER A 49 -10.89 -20.12 8.24
N ASP A 50 -12.12 -20.02 8.74
CA ASP A 50 -13.36 -20.50 8.14
C ASP A 50 -14.12 -19.38 7.39
N LEU A 51 -13.50 -18.20 7.24
CA LEU A 51 -14.12 -17.08 6.56
C LEU A 51 -14.31 -17.40 5.07
N GLN A 52 -15.48 -17.03 4.53
CA GLN A 52 -15.78 -17.24 3.12
C GLN A 52 -14.89 -16.36 2.23
N ALA A 53 -14.45 -16.92 1.10
CA ALA A 53 -13.59 -16.21 0.14
C ALA A 53 -14.21 -14.87 -0.31
N GLN A 54 -15.53 -14.82 -0.49
CA GLN A 54 -16.23 -13.58 -0.86
C GLN A 54 -16.03 -12.47 0.17
N THR A 55 -16.06 -12.77 1.46
CA THR A 55 -15.85 -11.76 2.51
C THR A 55 -14.43 -11.18 2.50
N ILE A 56 -13.44 -12.00 2.11
CA ILE A 56 -12.07 -11.52 1.89
C ILE A 56 -12.04 -10.57 0.69
N LEU A 57 -12.73 -10.90 -0.42
CA LEU A 57 -12.83 -10.01 -1.58
C LEU A 57 -13.58 -8.71 -1.27
N ASP A 58 -14.60 -8.75 -0.43
CA ASP A 58 -15.32 -7.55 0.01
C ASP A 58 -14.37 -6.62 0.80
N TYR A 59 -13.53 -7.19 1.68
CA TYR A 59 -12.50 -6.42 2.38
C TYR A 59 -11.39 -5.92 1.44
N LYS A 60 -11.07 -6.65 0.36
CA LYS A 60 -10.18 -6.19 -0.71
C LYS A 60 -10.73 -4.93 -1.38
N ALA A 61 -12.03 -4.90 -1.67
CA ALA A 61 -12.68 -3.77 -2.31
C ALA A 61 -12.57 -2.48 -1.46
N LEU A 62 -12.62 -2.59 -0.13
CA LEU A 62 -12.38 -1.45 0.76
C LEU A 62 -10.93 -0.91 0.65
N TRP A 63 -9.96 -1.81 0.48
CA TRP A 63 -8.57 -1.43 0.22
C TRP A 63 -8.39 -0.80 -1.16
N ASP A 64 -9.04 -1.35 -2.19
CA ASP A 64 -9.06 -0.77 -3.53
C ASP A 64 -9.59 0.67 -3.50
N GLU A 65 -10.77 0.89 -2.87
CA GLU A 65 -11.38 2.22 -2.72
C GLU A 65 -10.45 3.19 -1.98
N TYR A 66 -9.85 2.74 -0.88
CA TYR A 66 -8.92 3.57 -0.11
C TYR A 66 -7.70 3.99 -0.94
N VAL A 67 -7.06 3.04 -1.63
CA VAL A 67 -5.86 3.31 -2.44
C VAL A 67 -6.20 4.20 -3.62
N ASP A 68 -7.33 3.98 -4.28
CA ASP A 68 -7.82 4.83 -5.38
C ASP A 68 -8.13 6.24 -4.90
N GLY A 69 -8.75 6.39 -3.73
CA GLY A 69 -8.99 7.69 -3.11
C GLY A 69 -7.70 8.44 -2.78
N MET A 70 -6.64 7.73 -2.39
CA MET A 70 -5.31 8.34 -2.17
C MET A 70 -4.64 8.71 -3.48
N ASN A 71 -4.72 7.85 -4.50
CA ASN A 71 -4.21 8.12 -5.84
C ASN A 71 -4.89 9.34 -6.48
N ALA A 72 -6.19 9.52 -6.26
CA ALA A 72 -6.93 10.68 -6.76
C ALA A 72 -6.50 12.01 -6.12
N LYS A 73 -6.00 11.96 -4.88
CA LYS A 73 -5.47 13.13 -4.15
C LYS A 73 -3.99 13.39 -4.45
N ALA A 74 -3.30 12.42 -5.04
CA ALA A 74 -1.88 12.51 -5.31
C ALA A 74 -1.61 13.55 -6.41
N SER A 75 -0.40 14.11 -6.41
CA SER A 75 0.04 15.02 -7.48
C SER A 75 -0.02 14.30 -8.84
N VAL A 76 -0.28 15.04 -9.91
CA VAL A 76 -0.26 14.51 -11.29
C VAL A 76 1.09 13.89 -11.66
N THR A 77 2.15 14.30 -10.96
CA THR A 77 3.53 13.83 -11.16
C THR A 77 3.90 12.63 -10.29
N SER A 78 3.06 12.23 -9.34
CA SER A 78 3.31 11.03 -8.52
C SER A 78 2.86 9.78 -9.24
N ASN A 79 3.65 8.72 -9.10
CA ASN A 79 3.25 7.40 -9.55
C ASN A 79 2.17 6.84 -8.61
N ARG A 80 1.22 6.08 -9.16
CA ARG A 80 0.08 5.55 -8.38
C ARG A 80 0.55 4.47 -7.41
N ALA A 81 -0.04 4.46 -6.22
CA ALA A 81 0.12 3.39 -5.25
C ALA A 81 -0.72 2.17 -5.66
N PHE A 82 -0.27 0.99 -5.21
CA PHE A 82 -0.97 -0.29 -5.35
C PHE A 82 -0.81 -1.09 -4.05
N HIS A 83 -1.64 -2.10 -3.86
CA HIS A 83 -1.56 -3.01 -2.70
C HIS A 83 -1.64 -4.47 -3.13
N THR A 84 -1.08 -5.35 -2.31
CA THR A 84 -1.10 -6.81 -2.52
C THR A 84 -1.18 -7.54 -1.19
N ALA A 85 -1.76 -8.74 -1.19
CA ALA A 85 -1.77 -9.63 -0.04
C ALA A 85 -1.97 -11.08 -0.52
N GLY A 86 -1.37 -12.05 0.17
CA GLY A 86 -1.57 -13.46 -0.14
C GLY A 86 -3.04 -13.89 -0.02
N ALA A 87 -3.77 -13.30 0.94
CA ALA A 87 -5.19 -13.56 1.14
C ALA A 87 -6.05 -13.17 -0.08
N TRP A 88 -5.70 -12.09 -0.78
CA TRP A 88 -6.38 -11.70 -2.03
C TRP A 88 -6.26 -12.79 -3.08
N VAL A 89 -5.02 -13.26 -3.31
CA VAL A 89 -4.72 -14.28 -4.32
C VAL A 89 -5.46 -15.58 -4.03
N SER A 90 -5.46 -16.03 -2.77
CA SER A 90 -6.17 -17.25 -2.37
C SER A 90 -7.69 -17.12 -2.53
N ALA A 91 -8.26 -15.97 -2.17
CA ALA A 91 -9.69 -15.75 -2.29
C ALA A 91 -10.15 -15.67 -3.76
N GLU A 92 -9.40 -14.94 -4.61
CA GLU A 92 -9.67 -14.84 -6.06
C GLU A 92 -9.61 -16.22 -6.73
N ALA A 93 -8.61 -17.04 -6.38
CA ALA A 93 -8.49 -18.40 -6.90
C ALA A 93 -9.66 -19.29 -6.47
N ASN A 94 -10.10 -19.21 -5.21
CA ASN A 94 -11.23 -20.00 -4.71
C ASN A 94 -12.54 -19.65 -5.44
N VAL A 95 -12.83 -18.36 -5.61
CA VAL A 95 -14.03 -17.92 -6.34
C VAL A 95 -13.97 -18.38 -7.79
N ALA A 96 -12.84 -18.23 -8.47
CA ALA A 96 -12.69 -18.68 -9.85
C ALA A 96 -12.91 -20.19 -10.02
N ILE A 97 -12.46 -21.01 -9.07
CA ILE A 97 -12.71 -22.46 -9.08
C ILE A 97 -14.20 -22.74 -8.93
N VAL A 98 -14.86 -22.14 -7.95
CA VAL A 98 -16.30 -22.32 -7.72
C VAL A 98 -17.09 -21.94 -8.97
N ASP A 99 -16.83 -20.74 -9.52
CA ASP A 99 -17.50 -20.24 -10.72
C ASP A 99 -17.26 -21.13 -11.96
N SER A 100 -16.09 -21.77 -12.06
CA SER A 100 -15.76 -22.67 -13.17
C SER A 100 -16.40 -24.06 -13.09
N THR A 101 -16.97 -24.41 -11.93
CA THR A 101 -17.54 -25.74 -11.66
C THR A 101 -19.07 -25.75 -11.55
N GLN A 102 -19.71 -24.57 -11.65
CA GLN A 102 -21.16 -24.41 -11.81
C GLN A 102 -21.56 -24.39 -13.28
#